data_AF-W9Z3X2-F1
#
_entry.id   AF-W9Z3X2-F1
#
_cell.length_a   1.000
_cell.length_b   1.000
_cell.length_c   1.000
_cell.angle_alpha   90.00
_cell.angle_beta   90.00
_cell.angle_gamma   90.00
#
_symmetry.space_group_name_H-M   'P 1'
#
loop_
_entity.id
_entity.type
_entity.pdbx_description
1 polymer ?
#
loop_
_entity_poly.entity_id
_entity_poly.type
_entity_poly.pdbx_seq_one_letter_code
_entity_poly.pdbx_strand_id
1 'polypeptide(L)'
;MASLAEYCSLWPSAGGQQFYTQIVAPEKYRRFLSYVVGWCVLVGEISTTSSCALNSAEIVAALVEIIHPEVHWHAWMTWLIYTGFLIAPAVSNLMPKYLPKLQLFGAFFNISNGLIWAIVFLVMADKNSSKFVFTEFLNTSGWTSRGWVFILSMYVPIYGLYGTDGVMHLVEEMKNASRDAPRVMMWSMLWSGVTAWLSMIVMCYTVGPNWEDYLEATSSYVAWFMDALDSTYGGGIWCAIMMMGLNYLIIVNINAAGSRLTWSMARDRAFPFSDYFAQVNQHFMMPLRAMIAFIVVNLLVGLIVLGSDLAFYAIISGGGVTLQVSYCVPILCVVLKGRQHLPPRPHFDLGRWGYAVNIASLLWSIVVVLFYVFPQYVPVAGDIANMNWAIAILAGVVLLGGAYWILKGRHEYLIFTNTVLDENVVYHGDAVLTGREIAATFGQPKTEKPVGS
;
A
#
# COMPACT_ATOMS: atom_id res chain seq x y z
N MET A 1 -8.68 7.70 3.02
CA MET A 1 -7.58 8.68 3.25
C MET A 1 -7.98 9.87 4.09
N ALA A 2 -9.01 10.66 3.72
CA ALA A 2 -9.39 11.86 4.48
C ALA A 2 -9.61 11.64 5.98
N SER A 3 -10.28 10.54 6.38
CA SER A 3 -10.44 10.16 7.79
C SER A 3 -9.11 9.86 8.48
N LEU A 4 -8.19 9.17 7.80
CA LEU A 4 -6.86 8.86 8.34
C LEU A 4 -5.96 10.10 8.39
N ALA A 5 -6.13 11.05 7.47
CA ALA A 5 -5.42 12.33 7.48
C ALA A 5 -5.81 13.17 8.70
N GLU A 6 -7.09 13.13 9.11
CA GLU A 6 -7.54 13.73 10.37
C GLU A 6 -6.87 13.09 11.59
N TYR A 7 -6.74 11.76 11.62
CA TYR A 7 -6.03 11.06 12.71
C TYR A 7 -4.52 11.37 12.70
N CYS A 8 -3.91 11.42 11.53
CA CYS A 8 -2.49 11.78 11.37
C CYS A 8 -2.22 13.22 11.82
N SER A 9 -3.17 14.13 11.66
CA SER A 9 -3.08 15.50 12.16
C SER A 9 -3.04 15.56 13.68
N LEU A 10 -3.84 14.71 14.33
CA LEU A 10 -3.94 14.62 15.79
C LEU A 10 -2.75 13.90 16.41
N TRP A 11 -2.29 12.82 15.77
CA TRP A 11 -1.33 11.88 16.32
C TRP A 11 -0.25 11.52 15.31
N PRO A 12 0.70 12.41 15.01
CA PRO A 12 1.79 12.08 14.10
C PRO A 12 2.76 11.09 14.76
N SER A 13 2.61 9.79 14.47
CA SER A 13 3.56 8.76 14.87
C SER A 13 3.78 7.74 13.77
N ALA A 14 5.00 7.20 13.68
CA ALA A 14 5.41 6.22 12.68
C ALA A 14 4.61 4.90 12.74
N GLY A 15 3.93 4.62 13.86
CA GLY A 15 2.99 3.48 13.97
C GLY A 15 1.71 3.66 13.13
N GLY A 16 1.42 4.87 12.64
CA GLY A 16 0.28 5.15 11.76
C GLY A 16 -1.03 4.55 12.27
N GLN A 17 -1.65 3.72 11.44
CA GLN A 17 -2.96 3.09 11.72
C GLN A 17 -2.98 2.21 12.97
N GLN A 18 -1.87 1.53 13.29
CA GLN A 18 -1.73 0.75 14.52
C GLN A 18 -1.87 1.69 15.73
N PHE A 19 -1.14 2.80 15.73
CA PHE A 19 -1.17 3.78 16.82
C PHE A 19 -2.53 4.46 16.94
N TYR A 20 -3.16 4.83 15.80
CA TYR A 20 -4.51 5.39 15.81
C TYR A 20 -5.48 4.44 16.48
N THR A 21 -5.41 3.15 16.13
CA THR A 21 -6.24 2.10 16.72
C THR A 21 -5.98 1.95 18.22
N GLN A 22 -4.73 2.06 18.68
CA GLN A 22 -4.41 2.06 20.12
C GLN A 22 -5.13 3.20 20.86
N ILE A 23 -5.25 4.38 20.28
CA ILE A 23 -5.91 5.51 20.95
C ILE A 23 -7.44 5.38 20.87
N VAL A 24 -7.97 5.10 19.67
CA VAL A 24 -9.43 5.18 19.45
C VAL A 24 -10.18 3.92 19.91
N ALA A 25 -9.54 2.76 19.99
CA ALA A 25 -10.21 1.51 20.32
C ALA A 25 -10.72 1.46 21.78
N PRO A 26 -11.78 0.69 22.08
CA PRO A 26 -12.23 0.45 23.45
C PRO A 26 -11.14 -0.22 24.30
N GLU A 27 -11.03 0.14 25.58
CA GLU A 27 -9.96 -0.35 26.47
C GLU A 27 -9.80 -1.87 26.47
N LYS A 28 -10.93 -2.60 26.46
CA LYS A 28 -10.96 -4.07 26.45
C LYS A 28 -10.34 -4.70 25.20
N TYR A 29 -10.47 -4.05 24.04
CA TYR A 29 -10.04 -4.59 22.74
C TYR A 29 -8.83 -3.87 22.15
N ARG A 30 -8.37 -2.78 22.77
CA ARG A 30 -7.31 -1.89 22.30
C ARG A 30 -6.04 -2.62 21.88
N ARG A 31 -5.55 -3.52 22.74
CA ARG A 31 -4.29 -4.24 22.49
C ARG A 31 -4.44 -5.23 21.34
N PHE A 32 -5.53 -5.99 21.30
CA PHE A 32 -5.78 -6.96 20.24
C PHE A 32 -6.01 -6.28 18.88
N LEU A 33 -6.87 -5.26 18.83
CA LEU A 33 -7.19 -4.57 17.58
C LEU A 33 -5.97 -3.86 16.99
N SER A 34 -5.19 -3.16 17.82
CA SER A 34 -3.97 -2.51 17.32
C SER A 34 -2.93 -3.52 16.83
N TYR A 35 -2.79 -4.67 17.51
CA TYR A 35 -1.89 -5.73 17.06
C TYR A 35 -2.33 -6.28 15.70
N VAL A 36 -3.61 -6.60 15.52
CA VAL A 36 -4.15 -7.08 14.23
C VAL A 36 -3.94 -6.03 13.14
N VAL A 37 -4.24 -4.76 13.43
CA VAL A 37 -4.03 -3.67 12.47
C VAL A 37 -2.56 -3.55 12.08
N GLY A 38 -1.62 -3.59 13.03
CA GLY A 38 -0.18 -3.54 12.74
C GLY A 38 0.26 -4.66 11.80
N TRP A 39 -0.17 -5.91 12.06
CA TRP A 39 0.12 -7.04 11.16
C TRP A 39 -0.52 -6.89 9.78
N CYS A 40 -1.75 -6.38 9.71
CA CYS A 40 -2.43 -6.12 8.45
C CYS A 40 -1.69 -5.07 7.61
N VAL A 41 -1.21 -3.98 8.21
CA VAL A 41 -0.39 -2.97 7.50
C VAL A 41 0.92 -3.60 7.05
N LEU A 42 1.61 -4.33 7.92
CA LEU A 42 2.90 -4.95 7.60
C LEU A 42 2.80 -5.90 6.39
N VAL A 43 1.76 -6.73 6.35
CA VAL A 43 1.49 -7.63 5.22
C VAL A 43 1.14 -6.85 3.96
N GLY A 44 0.38 -5.76 4.10
CA GLY A 44 0.09 -4.83 3.02
C GLY A 44 1.34 -4.23 2.38
N GLU A 45 2.28 -3.78 3.20
CA GLU A 45 3.56 -3.22 2.75
C GLU A 45 4.46 -4.28 2.10
N ILE A 46 4.50 -5.50 2.67
CA ILE A 46 5.20 -6.65 2.07
C ILE A 46 4.59 -6.97 0.69
N SER A 47 3.27 -7.02 0.59
CA SER A 47 2.58 -7.28 -0.66
C SER A 47 2.92 -6.23 -1.72
N THR A 48 2.91 -4.95 -1.36
CA THR A 48 3.17 -3.84 -2.29
C THR A 48 4.64 -3.86 -2.77
N THR A 49 5.58 -4.16 -1.87
CA THR A 49 6.99 -4.32 -2.22
C THR A 49 7.19 -5.51 -3.17
N SER A 50 6.59 -6.65 -2.82
CA SER A 50 6.67 -7.88 -3.60
C SER A 50 6.03 -7.71 -4.98
N SER A 51 4.86 -7.10 -5.09
CA SER A 51 4.21 -6.89 -6.39
C SER A 51 5.03 -5.99 -7.31
N CYS A 52 5.64 -4.90 -6.81
CA CYS A 52 6.52 -4.05 -7.62
C CYS A 52 7.78 -4.79 -8.12
N ALA A 53 8.38 -5.62 -7.28
CA ALA A 53 9.54 -6.42 -7.67
C ALA A 53 9.16 -7.51 -8.68
N LEU A 54 7.97 -8.12 -8.54
CA LEU A 54 7.47 -9.12 -9.50
C LEU A 54 7.13 -8.51 -10.84
N ASN A 55 6.41 -7.39 -10.85
CA ASN A 55 6.13 -6.64 -12.07
C ASN A 55 7.44 -6.33 -12.82
N SER A 56 8.48 -5.91 -12.11
CA SER A 56 9.79 -5.65 -12.73
C SER A 56 10.45 -6.91 -13.30
N ALA A 57 10.28 -8.06 -12.67
CA ALA A 57 10.79 -9.34 -13.17
C ALA A 57 10.02 -9.84 -14.40
N GLU A 58 8.69 -9.66 -14.42
CA GLU A 58 7.81 -9.99 -15.54
C GLU A 58 8.10 -9.12 -16.77
N ILE A 59 8.43 -7.83 -16.58
CA ILE A 59 8.89 -6.96 -17.69
C ILE A 59 10.12 -7.55 -18.37
N VAL A 60 11.11 -7.97 -17.57
CA VAL A 60 12.35 -8.54 -18.09
C VAL A 60 12.08 -9.88 -18.77
N ALA A 61 11.23 -10.71 -18.17
CA ALA A 61 10.80 -11.98 -18.77
C ALA A 61 10.19 -11.77 -20.16
N ALA A 62 9.19 -10.89 -20.25
CA ALA A 62 8.52 -10.58 -21.51
C ALA A 62 9.48 -10.00 -22.55
N LEU A 63 10.40 -9.12 -22.15
CA LEU A 63 11.38 -8.55 -23.07
C LEU A 63 12.32 -9.63 -23.63
N VAL A 64 12.75 -10.58 -22.81
CA VAL A 64 13.63 -11.68 -23.25
C VAL A 64 12.87 -12.65 -24.14
N GLU A 65 11.65 -13.04 -23.79
CA GLU A 65 10.83 -13.94 -24.63
C GLU A 65 10.51 -13.35 -26.00
N ILE A 66 10.25 -12.05 -26.08
CA ILE A 66 9.94 -11.38 -27.35
C ILE A 66 11.20 -11.22 -28.22
N ILE A 67 12.35 -10.90 -27.63
CA ILE A 67 13.60 -10.68 -28.38
C ILE A 67 14.27 -12.01 -28.75
N HIS A 68 14.19 -13.01 -27.88
CA HIS A 68 14.83 -14.32 -28.01
C HIS A 68 13.80 -15.45 -27.83
N PRO A 69 12.95 -15.72 -28.85
CA PRO A 69 11.92 -16.75 -28.78
C PRO A 69 12.48 -18.17 -28.55
N GLU A 70 13.77 -18.39 -28.84
CA GLU A 70 14.49 -19.63 -28.59
C GLU A 70 14.81 -19.90 -27.12
N VAL A 71 14.72 -18.89 -26.25
CA VAL A 71 15.02 -19.02 -24.82
C VAL A 71 13.74 -19.40 -24.08
N HIS A 72 13.69 -20.63 -23.57
CA HIS A 72 12.63 -21.04 -22.67
C HIS A 72 12.77 -20.35 -21.31
N TRP A 73 11.85 -19.44 -21.01
CA TRP A 73 11.80 -18.78 -19.71
C TRP A 73 11.36 -19.77 -18.62
N HIS A 74 12.02 -19.70 -17.47
CA HIS A 74 11.71 -20.56 -16.32
C HIS A 74 11.38 -19.69 -15.10
N ALA A 75 10.42 -20.14 -14.27
CA ALA A 75 9.97 -19.40 -13.09
C ALA A 75 11.10 -19.04 -12.10
N TRP A 76 12.15 -19.86 -12.01
CA TRP A 76 13.31 -19.55 -11.17
C TRP A 76 14.12 -18.34 -11.66
N MET A 77 14.12 -18.06 -12.97
CA MET A 77 14.75 -16.85 -13.53
C MET A 77 14.00 -15.60 -13.08
N THR A 78 12.67 -15.63 -13.11
CA THR A 78 11.81 -14.57 -12.54
C THR A 78 12.15 -14.32 -11.07
N TRP A 79 12.28 -15.38 -10.28
CA TRP A 79 12.60 -15.27 -8.84
C TRP A 79 13.99 -14.68 -8.57
N LEU A 80 15.00 -14.98 -9.40
CA LEU A 80 16.32 -14.37 -9.30
C LEU A 80 16.30 -12.87 -9.59
N ILE A 81 15.60 -12.47 -10.64
CA ILE A 81 15.46 -11.04 -11.00
C ILE A 81 14.68 -10.31 -9.91
N TYR A 82 13.58 -10.90 -9.44
CA TYR A 82 12.81 -10.41 -8.29
C TYR A 82 13.71 -10.18 -7.05
N THR A 83 14.59 -11.13 -6.74
CA THR A 83 15.54 -11.02 -5.63
C THR A 83 16.50 -9.84 -5.82
N GLY A 84 17.02 -9.66 -7.03
CA GLY A 84 17.84 -8.49 -7.38
C GLY A 84 17.10 -7.16 -7.20
N PHE A 85 15.83 -7.10 -7.60
CA PHE A 85 14.97 -5.93 -7.45
C PHE A 85 14.56 -5.63 -6.02
N LEU A 86 14.64 -6.58 -5.09
CA LEU A 86 14.48 -6.31 -3.65
C LEU A 86 15.77 -5.81 -3.00
N ILE A 87 16.90 -6.41 -3.35
CA ILE A 87 18.19 -6.12 -2.71
C ILE A 87 18.74 -4.77 -3.20
N ALA A 88 18.64 -4.43 -4.49
CA ALA A 88 19.22 -3.20 -5.02
C ALA A 88 18.63 -1.91 -4.39
N PRO A 89 17.30 -1.78 -4.20
CA PRO A 89 16.70 -0.69 -3.41
C PRO A 89 17.09 -0.69 -1.93
N ALA A 90 17.33 -1.87 -1.34
CA ALA A 90 17.76 -1.99 0.05
C ALA A 90 19.18 -1.41 0.26
N VAL A 91 20.07 -1.59 -0.71
CA VAL A 91 21.40 -0.96 -0.70
C VAL A 91 21.30 0.57 -0.72
N SER A 92 20.41 1.13 -1.54
CA SER A 92 20.16 2.59 -1.56
C SER A 92 19.63 3.11 -0.22
N ASN A 93 18.86 2.29 0.51
CA ASN A 93 18.37 2.63 1.84
C ASN A 93 19.47 2.70 2.91
N LEU A 94 20.63 2.07 2.71
CA LEU A 94 21.76 2.15 3.65
C LEU A 94 22.32 3.56 3.80
N MET A 95 21.99 4.49 2.89
CA MET A 95 22.45 5.87 2.96
C MET A 95 21.27 6.84 3.13
N PRO A 96 20.65 6.91 4.33
CA PRO A 96 19.45 7.70 4.56
C PRO A 96 19.61 9.20 4.23
N LYS A 97 20.84 9.72 4.31
CA LYS A 97 21.16 11.11 3.91
C LYS A 97 20.81 11.42 2.45
N TYR A 98 20.84 10.44 1.55
CA TYR A 98 20.52 10.64 0.13
C TYR A 98 19.06 10.30 -0.22
N LEU A 99 18.32 9.65 0.68
CA LEU A 99 16.92 9.26 0.43
C LEU A 99 16.03 10.47 0.07
N PRO A 100 16.10 11.64 0.73
CA PRO A 100 15.29 12.79 0.32
C PRO A 100 15.62 13.30 -1.09
N LYS A 101 16.90 13.22 -1.50
CA LYS A 101 17.31 13.60 -2.86
C LYS A 101 16.80 12.60 -3.90
N LEU A 102 16.85 11.31 -3.57
CA LEU A 102 16.33 10.25 -4.42
C LEU A 102 14.80 10.32 -4.54
N GLN A 103 14.10 10.71 -3.48
CA GLN A 103 12.66 10.99 -3.51
C GLN A 103 12.32 12.17 -4.42
N LEU A 104 13.09 13.26 -4.35
CA LEU A 104 12.91 14.41 -5.23
C LEU A 104 13.19 14.05 -6.70
N PHE A 105 14.26 13.27 -6.94
CA PHE A 105 14.54 12.72 -8.27
C PHE A 105 13.39 11.82 -8.73
N GLY A 106 12.86 10.95 -7.86
CA GLY A 106 11.77 10.05 -8.20
C GLY A 106 10.46 10.78 -8.51
N ALA A 107 10.18 11.89 -7.82
CA ALA A 107 9.04 12.76 -8.14
C ALA A 107 9.20 13.41 -9.51
N PHE A 108 10.38 13.96 -9.81
CA PHE A 108 10.69 14.51 -11.13
C PHE A 108 10.60 13.43 -12.21
N PHE A 109 11.23 12.28 -11.97
CA PHE A 109 11.21 11.12 -12.87
C PHE A 109 9.78 10.69 -13.15
N ASN A 110 8.94 10.48 -12.14
CA ASN A 110 7.54 10.07 -12.32
C ASN A 110 6.74 11.07 -13.19
N ILE A 111 6.80 12.37 -12.87
CA ILE A 111 6.03 13.40 -13.59
C ILE A 111 6.53 13.52 -15.03
N SER A 112 7.84 13.60 -15.24
CA SER A 112 8.43 13.67 -16.57
C SER A 112 8.12 12.41 -17.38
N ASN A 113 8.22 11.24 -16.76
CA ASN A 113 7.93 9.95 -17.37
C ASN A 113 6.47 9.88 -17.84
N GLY A 114 5.51 10.23 -16.97
CA GLY A 114 4.09 10.26 -17.32
C GLY A 114 3.77 11.23 -18.46
N LEU A 115 4.39 12.42 -18.47
CA LEU A 115 4.21 13.40 -19.55
C LEU A 115 4.82 12.92 -20.88
N ILE A 116 6.05 12.40 -20.85
CA ILE A 116 6.73 11.89 -22.06
C ILE A 116 5.92 10.72 -22.63
N TRP A 117 5.49 9.78 -21.77
CA TRP A 117 4.64 8.67 -22.17
C TRP A 117 3.36 9.15 -22.84
N ALA A 118 2.61 10.04 -22.19
CA ALA A 118 1.37 10.55 -22.75
C ALA A 118 1.57 11.25 -24.10
N ILE A 119 2.61 12.08 -24.25
CA ILE A 119 2.90 12.78 -25.51
C ILE A 119 3.30 11.81 -26.61
N VAL A 120 4.22 10.88 -26.34
CA VAL A 120 4.71 9.91 -27.32
C VAL A 120 3.58 9.05 -27.83
N PHE A 121 2.78 8.45 -26.94
CA PHE A 121 1.64 7.62 -27.34
C PHE A 121 0.57 8.41 -28.09
N LEU A 122 0.25 9.64 -27.68
CA LEU A 122 -0.73 10.46 -28.40
C LEU A 122 -0.27 10.90 -29.80
N VAL A 123 1.04 10.90 -30.07
CA VAL A 123 1.59 11.28 -31.37
C VAL A 123 1.85 10.07 -32.27
N MET A 124 2.40 8.99 -31.71
CA MET A 124 2.90 7.85 -32.48
C MET A 124 1.93 6.68 -32.57
N ALA A 125 1.11 6.44 -31.55
CA ALA A 125 0.22 5.28 -31.53
C ALA A 125 -1.02 5.49 -32.39
N ASP A 126 -1.49 4.41 -32.99
CA ASP A 126 -2.76 4.38 -33.72
C ASP A 126 -3.94 4.61 -32.77
N LYS A 127 -4.89 5.44 -33.22
CA LYS A 127 -5.97 5.94 -32.37
C LYS A 127 -7.26 5.19 -32.59
N ASN A 128 -7.90 4.80 -31.50
CA ASN A 128 -9.25 4.28 -31.51
C ASN A 128 -10.32 5.37 -31.63
N SER A 129 -11.50 4.94 -32.09
CA SER A 129 -12.67 5.83 -32.17
C SER A 129 -13.18 6.21 -30.77
N SER A 130 -13.69 7.43 -30.61
CA SER A 130 -14.32 7.86 -29.35
C SER A 130 -15.53 6.99 -28.96
N LYS A 131 -16.18 6.36 -29.95
CA LYS A 131 -17.26 5.41 -29.70
C LYS A 131 -16.73 4.18 -28.97
N PHE A 132 -15.61 3.60 -29.42
CA PHE A 132 -14.98 2.47 -28.75
C PHE A 132 -14.63 2.81 -27.29
N VAL A 133 -13.96 3.95 -27.08
CA VAL A 133 -13.47 4.37 -25.76
C VAL A 133 -14.58 4.53 -24.72
N PHE A 134 -15.75 5.06 -25.10
CA PHE A 134 -16.81 5.39 -24.14
C PHE A 134 -18.01 4.42 -24.15
N THR A 135 -18.17 3.59 -25.17
CA THR A 135 -19.37 2.75 -25.32
C THR A 135 -19.10 1.25 -25.39
N GLU A 136 -17.89 0.84 -25.76
CA GLU A 136 -17.58 -0.58 -25.87
C GLU A 136 -17.30 -1.17 -24.48
N PHE A 137 -17.94 -2.29 -24.15
CA PHE A 137 -17.71 -3.01 -22.89
C PHE A 137 -17.10 -4.37 -23.18
N LEU A 138 -15.79 -4.48 -22.96
CA LEU A 138 -15.03 -5.70 -23.18
C LEU A 138 -15.07 -6.58 -21.93
N ASN A 139 -15.42 -7.86 -22.12
CA ASN A 139 -15.46 -8.83 -21.03
C ASN A 139 -14.66 -10.08 -21.39
N THR A 140 -13.45 -10.18 -20.84
CA THR A 140 -12.51 -11.30 -20.98
C THR A 140 -12.48 -12.19 -19.74
N SER A 141 -13.28 -11.87 -18.72
CA SER A 141 -13.22 -12.53 -17.41
C SER A 141 -13.96 -13.87 -17.33
N GLY A 142 -14.79 -14.18 -18.33
CA GLY A 142 -15.68 -15.36 -18.33
C GLY A 142 -16.96 -15.20 -17.47
N TRP A 143 -17.10 -14.11 -16.70
CA TRP A 143 -18.31 -13.86 -15.91
C TRP A 143 -19.50 -13.47 -16.79
N THR A 144 -20.68 -14.03 -16.52
CA THR A 144 -21.90 -13.74 -17.28
C THR A 144 -22.53 -12.38 -16.94
N SER A 145 -22.30 -11.87 -15.72
CA SER A 145 -22.88 -10.61 -15.25
C SER A 145 -22.01 -9.40 -15.61
N ARG A 146 -22.48 -8.58 -16.56
CA ARG A 146 -21.82 -7.31 -16.94
C ARG A 146 -21.60 -6.36 -15.77
N GLY A 147 -22.57 -6.27 -14.84
CA GLY A 147 -22.46 -5.42 -13.66
C GLY A 147 -21.37 -5.88 -12.68
N TRP A 148 -21.15 -7.19 -12.56
CA TRP A 148 -20.08 -7.73 -11.74
C TRP A 148 -18.70 -7.50 -12.36
N VAL A 149 -18.59 -7.67 -13.69
CA VAL A 149 -17.35 -7.39 -14.43
C VAL A 149 -16.93 -5.92 -14.29
N PHE A 150 -17.90 -4.99 -14.30
CA PHE A 150 -17.64 -3.58 -14.03
C PHE A 150 -17.09 -3.31 -12.61
N ILE A 151 -17.54 -4.05 -11.61
CA ILE A 151 -16.99 -3.95 -10.25
C ILE A 151 -15.59 -4.57 -10.20
N LEU A 152 -15.39 -5.72 -10.84
CA LEU A 152 -14.09 -6.39 -10.93
C LEU A 152 -13.04 -5.55 -11.68
N SER A 153 -13.43 -4.76 -12.68
CA SER A 153 -12.49 -3.90 -13.41
C SER A 153 -11.87 -2.81 -12.53
N MET A 154 -12.45 -2.52 -11.36
CA MET A 154 -11.88 -1.60 -10.36
C MET A 154 -10.69 -2.19 -9.59
N TYR A 155 -10.44 -3.50 -9.70
CA TYR A 155 -9.38 -4.21 -8.99
C TYR A 155 -7.99 -3.59 -9.23
N VAL A 156 -7.60 -3.43 -10.50
CA VAL A 156 -6.25 -2.97 -10.88
C VAL A 156 -6.07 -1.47 -10.59
N PRO A 157 -7.05 -0.59 -10.91
CA PRO A 157 -6.95 0.83 -10.56
C PRO A 157 -6.79 1.09 -9.07
N ILE A 158 -7.43 0.29 -8.20
CA ILE A 158 -7.34 0.46 -6.75
C ILE A 158 -5.95 0.10 -6.22
N TYR A 159 -5.32 -0.93 -6.78
CA TYR A 159 -3.91 -1.25 -6.49
C TYR A 159 -2.98 -0.04 -6.76
N GLY A 160 -3.22 0.69 -7.85
CA GLY A 160 -2.46 1.90 -8.17
C GLY A 160 -2.58 3.05 -7.15
N LEU A 161 -3.55 2.99 -6.24
CA LEU A 161 -3.75 3.98 -5.16
C LEU A 161 -3.19 3.52 -3.81
N TYR A 162 -2.59 2.32 -3.74
CA TYR A 162 -1.95 1.81 -2.53
C TYR A 162 -0.60 2.48 -2.25
N GLY A 163 -0.16 2.44 -1.00
CA GLY A 163 1.11 3.03 -0.54
C GLY A 163 1.06 4.52 -0.20
N THR A 164 -0.08 5.19 -0.41
CA THR A 164 -0.26 6.60 0.01
C THR A 164 -0.22 6.78 1.53
N ASP A 165 -0.46 5.73 2.30
CA ASP A 165 -0.29 5.68 3.75
C ASP A 165 1.18 5.56 4.18
N GLY A 166 2.11 5.28 3.27
CA GLY A 166 3.55 5.25 3.55
C GLY A 166 4.09 6.54 4.17
N VAL A 167 3.45 7.69 3.89
CA VAL A 167 3.79 8.96 4.55
C VAL A 167 3.56 8.91 6.06
N MET A 168 2.56 8.16 6.54
CA MET A 168 2.28 8.00 7.97
C MET A 168 3.43 7.36 8.72
N HIS A 169 4.21 6.50 8.05
CA HIS A 169 5.35 5.80 8.65
C HIS A 169 6.62 6.65 8.70
N LEU A 170 6.60 7.82 8.07
CA LEU A 170 7.72 8.78 7.99
C LEU A 170 7.39 10.13 8.65
N VAL A 171 6.23 10.26 9.29
CA VAL A 171 5.79 11.51 9.93
C VAL A 171 6.76 12.02 11.00
N GLU A 172 7.46 11.13 11.70
CA GLU A 172 8.43 11.49 12.75
C GLU A 172 9.68 12.20 12.17
N GLU A 173 9.95 12.03 10.88
CA GLU A 173 11.05 12.70 10.16
C GLU A 173 10.62 14.05 9.54
N MET A 174 9.33 14.40 9.61
CA MET A 174 8.78 15.63 9.04
C MET A 174 8.89 16.82 10.00
N LYS A 175 9.29 17.99 9.49
CA LYS A 175 9.40 19.22 10.30
C LYS A 175 8.08 19.63 10.98
N ASN A 176 6.96 19.56 10.25
CA ASN A 176 5.63 19.94 10.74
C ASN A 176 4.60 18.83 10.45
N ALA A 177 4.81 17.65 11.05
CA ALA A 177 4.03 16.45 10.78
C ALA A 177 2.50 16.65 10.87
N SER A 178 2.00 17.25 11.95
CA SER A 178 0.56 17.46 12.19
C SER A 178 -0.15 18.33 11.16
N ARG A 179 0.59 19.19 10.43
CA ARG A 179 0.04 20.11 9.42
C ARG A 179 0.29 19.61 8.00
N ASP A 180 1.51 19.15 7.73
CA ASP A 180 1.96 18.85 6.37
C ASP A 180 1.59 17.42 5.96
N ALA A 181 1.65 16.43 6.87
CA ALA A 181 1.29 15.06 6.53
C ALA A 181 -0.16 14.88 6.04
N PRO A 182 -1.19 15.46 6.72
CA PRO A 182 -2.57 15.38 6.24
C PRO A 182 -2.76 16.00 4.85
N ARG A 183 -2.04 17.10 4.55
CA ARG A 183 -2.09 17.77 3.25
C ARG A 183 -1.46 16.90 2.17
N VAL A 184 -0.30 16.31 2.45
CA VAL A 184 0.38 15.39 1.53
C VAL A 184 -0.52 14.20 1.22
N MET A 185 -1.16 13.60 2.22
CA MET A 185 -2.09 12.49 2.01
C MET A 185 -3.28 12.85 1.11
N MET A 186 -3.87 14.02 1.29
CA MET A 186 -5.02 14.46 0.49
C MET A 186 -4.63 14.84 -0.94
N TRP A 187 -3.57 15.63 -1.09
CA TRP A 187 -3.11 16.09 -2.40
C TRP A 187 -2.50 14.96 -3.23
N SER A 188 -1.75 14.04 -2.62
CA SER A 188 -1.22 12.87 -3.34
C SER A 188 -2.33 11.99 -3.89
N MET A 189 -3.38 11.72 -3.10
CA MET A 189 -4.52 10.93 -3.55
C MET A 189 -5.30 11.64 -4.67
N LEU A 190 -5.53 12.95 -4.55
CA LEU A 190 -6.22 13.72 -5.58
C LEU A 190 -5.41 13.76 -6.88
N TRP A 191 -4.11 14.01 -6.78
CA TRP A 191 -3.24 14.09 -7.96
C TRP A 191 -3.08 12.73 -8.64
N SER A 192 -2.88 11.67 -7.84
CA SER A 192 -2.84 10.29 -8.35
C SER A 192 -4.16 9.88 -9.01
N GLY A 193 -5.31 10.27 -8.47
CA GLY A 193 -6.61 9.96 -9.06
C GLY A 193 -6.84 10.69 -10.39
N VAL A 194 -6.50 11.98 -10.45
CA VAL A 194 -6.64 12.78 -11.68
C VAL A 194 -5.68 12.27 -12.77
N THR A 195 -4.42 12.02 -12.44
CA THR A 195 -3.44 11.52 -13.42
C THR A 195 -3.75 10.11 -13.86
N ALA A 196 -4.21 9.22 -12.97
CA ALA A 196 -4.65 7.88 -13.35
C ALA A 196 -5.85 7.92 -14.31
N TRP A 197 -6.84 8.77 -14.03
CA TRP A 197 -8.01 8.93 -14.91
C TRP A 197 -7.63 9.46 -16.30
N LEU A 198 -6.76 10.48 -16.37
CA LEU A 198 -6.25 11.00 -17.63
C LEU A 198 -5.41 9.94 -18.38
N SER A 199 -4.57 9.19 -17.68
CA SER A 199 -3.75 8.13 -18.26
C SER A 199 -4.60 6.99 -18.83
N MET A 200 -5.69 6.63 -18.16
CA MET A 200 -6.65 5.64 -18.67
C MET A 200 -7.32 6.11 -19.97
N ILE A 201 -7.70 7.39 -20.08
CA ILE A 201 -8.25 7.94 -21.33
C ILE A 201 -7.21 7.84 -22.45
N VAL A 202 -5.97 8.27 -22.18
CA VAL A 202 -4.88 8.17 -23.16
C VAL A 202 -4.69 6.73 -23.61
N MET A 203 -4.59 5.79 -22.67
CA MET A 203 -4.44 4.35 -22.95
C MET A 203 -5.58 3.83 -23.83
N CYS A 204 -6.84 4.09 -23.50
CA CYS A 204 -7.98 3.63 -24.28
C CYS A 204 -7.97 4.17 -25.72
N TYR A 205 -7.50 5.41 -25.92
CA TYR A 205 -7.33 5.96 -27.27
C TYR A 205 -6.15 5.35 -28.02
N THR A 206 -5.06 5.02 -27.33
CA THR A 206 -3.76 4.67 -27.95
C THR A 206 -3.46 3.18 -27.99
N VAL A 207 -4.37 2.34 -27.49
CA VAL A 207 -4.30 0.87 -27.68
C VAL A 207 -4.60 0.45 -29.13
N GLY A 208 -5.12 1.35 -29.96
CA GLY A 208 -5.35 1.10 -31.38
C GLY A 208 -6.33 -0.05 -31.70
N PRO A 209 -6.54 -0.34 -32.99
CA PRO A 209 -7.45 -1.39 -33.44
C PRO A 209 -6.96 -2.81 -33.11
N ASN A 210 -5.66 -3.00 -32.86
CA ASN A 210 -5.03 -4.30 -32.61
C ASN A 210 -5.01 -4.69 -31.12
N TRP A 211 -5.95 -4.18 -30.32
CA TRP A 211 -5.99 -4.43 -28.88
C TRP A 211 -6.16 -5.91 -28.51
N GLU A 212 -6.74 -6.72 -29.41
CA GLU A 212 -6.89 -8.17 -29.24
C GLU A 212 -5.53 -8.87 -29.20
N ASP A 213 -4.57 -8.46 -30.04
CA ASP A 213 -3.24 -9.05 -30.10
C ASP A 213 -2.48 -8.85 -28.77
N TYR A 214 -2.69 -7.72 -28.10
CA TYR A 214 -2.08 -7.47 -26.79
C TYR A 214 -2.66 -8.34 -25.67
N LEU A 215 -3.89 -8.85 -25.81
CA LEU A 215 -4.46 -9.77 -24.82
C LEU A 215 -3.84 -11.17 -24.90
N GLU A 216 -3.33 -11.55 -26.08
CA GLU A 216 -2.67 -12.83 -26.31
C GLU A 216 -1.16 -12.79 -26.05
N ALA A 217 -0.57 -11.59 -26.01
CA ALA A 217 0.85 -11.39 -25.73
C ALA A 217 1.22 -11.78 -24.28
N THR A 218 2.44 -12.31 -24.08
CA THR A 218 3.01 -12.63 -22.74
C THR A 218 2.88 -11.45 -21.78
N SER A 219 3.08 -10.23 -22.29
CA SER A 219 2.84 -9.00 -21.54
C SER A 219 2.20 -7.95 -22.44
N SER A 220 0.92 -7.67 -22.18
CA SER A 220 0.10 -6.75 -22.97
C SER A 220 0.72 -5.36 -23.07
N TYR A 221 1.29 -4.85 -21.97
CA TYR A 221 1.84 -3.50 -21.95
C TYR A 221 3.25 -3.42 -22.56
N VAL A 222 4.07 -4.49 -22.51
CA VAL A 222 5.38 -4.48 -23.20
C VAL A 222 5.16 -4.52 -24.71
N ALA A 223 4.27 -5.40 -25.18
CA ALA A 223 3.90 -5.48 -26.59
C ALA A 223 3.31 -4.15 -27.09
N TRP A 224 2.45 -3.52 -26.31
CA TRP A 224 1.88 -2.20 -26.62
C TRP A 224 2.94 -1.10 -26.76
N PHE A 225 3.96 -1.08 -25.90
CA PHE A 225 5.07 -0.13 -26.02
C PHE A 225 5.94 -0.37 -27.26
N MET A 226 6.14 -1.63 -27.65
CA MET A 226 6.89 -1.97 -28.86
C MET A 226 6.14 -1.56 -30.13
N ASP A 227 4.85 -1.83 -30.16
CA ASP A 227 3.97 -1.53 -31.29
C ASP A 227 3.77 -0.02 -31.48
N ALA A 228 3.52 0.72 -30.40
CA ALA A 228 3.37 2.18 -30.46
C ALA A 228 4.62 2.93 -30.96
N LEU A 229 5.81 2.34 -30.84
CA LEU A 229 7.07 2.91 -31.31
C LEU A 229 7.58 2.30 -32.63
N ASP A 230 6.87 1.32 -33.19
CA ASP A 230 7.30 0.52 -34.35
C ASP A 230 8.73 -0.03 -34.17
N SER A 231 9.08 -0.40 -32.94
CA SER A 231 10.44 -0.82 -32.58
C SER A 231 10.47 -1.77 -31.38
N THR A 232 10.84 -3.03 -31.62
CA THR A 232 10.97 -4.05 -30.58
C THR A 232 11.99 -3.66 -29.51
N TYR A 233 13.20 -3.28 -29.92
CA TYR A 233 14.27 -2.89 -28.99
C TYR A 233 14.02 -1.53 -28.35
N GLY A 234 13.61 -0.53 -29.15
CA GLY A 234 13.38 0.84 -28.67
C GLY A 234 12.23 0.92 -27.67
N GLY A 235 11.07 0.37 -28.05
CA GLY A 235 9.88 0.36 -27.20
C GLY A 235 10.05 -0.52 -25.96
N GLY A 236 10.65 -1.71 -26.10
CA GLY A 236 10.90 -2.62 -25.00
C GLY A 236 11.86 -2.05 -23.95
N ILE A 237 13.00 -1.49 -24.37
CA ILE A 237 13.98 -0.87 -23.46
C ILE A 237 13.38 0.37 -22.79
N TRP A 238 12.63 1.19 -23.53
CA TRP A 238 11.97 2.35 -22.96
C TRP A 238 10.95 1.95 -21.89
N CYS A 239 10.08 0.97 -22.17
CA CYS A 239 9.15 0.39 -21.20
C CYS A 239 9.87 -0.07 -19.93
N ALA A 240 10.96 -0.83 -20.09
CA ALA A 240 11.79 -1.31 -19.00
C ALA A 240 12.34 -0.16 -18.15
N ILE A 241 12.98 0.85 -18.76
CA ILE A 241 13.54 2.01 -18.04
C ILE A 241 12.45 2.76 -17.28
N MET A 242 11.31 3.02 -17.93
CA MET A 242 10.19 3.76 -17.33
C MET A 242 9.60 3.02 -16.13
N MET A 243 9.18 1.77 -16.34
CA MET A 243 8.40 1.01 -15.36
C MET A 243 9.28 0.40 -14.27
N MET A 244 10.42 -0.21 -14.63
CA MET A 244 11.33 -0.78 -13.64
C MET A 244 12.03 0.33 -12.84
N GLY A 245 12.33 1.47 -13.47
CA GLY A 245 12.85 2.65 -12.78
C GLY A 245 11.86 3.21 -11.76
N LEU A 246 10.56 3.29 -12.11
CA LEU A 246 9.52 3.70 -11.18
C LEU A 246 9.33 2.68 -10.04
N ASN A 247 9.25 1.39 -10.36
CA ASN A 247 9.14 0.32 -9.37
C ASN A 247 10.33 0.34 -8.39
N TYR A 248 11.55 0.58 -8.89
CA TYR A 248 12.75 0.72 -8.05
C TYR A 248 12.57 1.84 -7.01
N LEU A 249 12.12 3.01 -7.44
CA LEU A 249 11.89 4.16 -6.57
C LEU A 249 10.76 3.90 -5.56
N ILE A 250 9.71 3.19 -5.95
CA ILE A 250 8.64 2.77 -5.05
C ILE A 250 9.19 1.82 -3.97
N ILE A 251 9.93 0.77 -4.36
CA ILE A 251 10.51 -0.20 -3.44
C ILE A 251 11.48 0.48 -2.46
N VAL A 252 12.27 1.47 -2.90
CA VAL A 252 13.12 2.25 -1.99
C VAL A 252 12.29 2.89 -0.87
N ASN A 253 11.17 3.54 -1.22
CA ASN A 253 10.30 4.21 -0.26
C ASN A 253 9.57 3.24 0.66
N ILE A 254 9.09 2.11 0.13
CA ILE A 254 8.39 1.11 0.94
C ILE A 254 9.37 0.40 1.88
N ASN A 255 10.58 0.07 1.43
CA ASN A 255 11.62 -0.48 2.32
C ASN A 255 11.92 0.49 3.47
N ALA A 256 11.94 1.80 3.17
CA ALA A 256 12.06 2.81 4.20
C ALA A 256 10.87 2.75 5.17
N ALA A 257 9.63 2.89 4.69
CA ALA A 257 8.41 2.88 5.51
C ALA A 257 8.24 1.57 6.30
N GLY A 258 8.33 0.42 5.64
CA GLY A 258 8.22 -0.92 6.22
C GLY A 258 9.27 -1.19 7.30
N SER A 259 10.49 -0.67 7.15
CA SER A 259 11.50 -0.77 8.22
C SER A 259 11.13 0.02 9.48
N ARG A 260 10.53 1.22 9.35
CA ARG A 260 10.05 2.02 10.50
C ARG A 260 8.82 1.39 11.13
N LEU A 261 7.89 0.88 10.32
CA LEU A 261 6.72 0.15 10.80
C LEU A 261 7.13 -1.09 11.59
N THR A 262 8.01 -1.92 11.03
CA THR A 262 8.54 -3.12 11.70
C THR A 262 9.27 -2.76 12.99
N TRP A 263 10.06 -1.69 12.98
CA TRP A 263 10.74 -1.20 14.18
C TRP A 263 9.76 -0.73 15.27
N SER A 264 8.73 0.04 14.90
CA SER A 264 7.69 0.52 15.80
C SER A 264 6.90 -0.66 16.43
N MET A 265 6.54 -1.65 15.61
CA MET A 265 5.92 -2.89 16.08
C MET A 265 6.84 -3.70 17.00
N ALA A 266 8.14 -3.76 16.72
CA ALA A 266 9.11 -4.42 17.59
C ALA A 266 9.26 -3.70 18.94
N ARG A 267 9.25 -2.35 18.96
CA ARG A 267 9.25 -1.55 20.20
C ARG A 267 8.04 -1.86 21.09
N ASP A 268 6.88 -2.08 20.47
CA ASP A 268 5.63 -2.45 21.15
C ASP A 268 5.57 -3.94 21.56
N ARG A 269 6.65 -4.70 21.33
CA ARG A 269 6.78 -6.15 21.59
C ARG A 269 5.83 -7.03 20.76
N ALA A 270 5.57 -6.64 19.51
CA ALA A 270 4.67 -7.37 18.61
C ALA A 270 5.28 -8.64 18.00
N PHE A 271 6.60 -8.85 18.09
CA PHE A 271 7.30 -9.98 17.45
C PHE A 271 8.08 -10.86 18.43
N PRO A 272 8.35 -12.14 18.09
CA PRO A 272 9.39 -12.89 18.78
C PRO A 272 10.74 -12.18 18.59
N PHE A 273 11.57 -12.12 19.65
CA PHE A 273 12.83 -11.38 19.66
C PHE A 273 12.69 -9.87 19.37
N SER A 274 11.59 -9.26 19.81
CA SER A 274 11.32 -7.82 19.64
C SER A 274 12.49 -6.91 20.06
N ASP A 275 13.20 -7.23 21.16
CA ASP A 275 14.36 -6.44 21.61
C ASP A 275 15.53 -6.45 20.61
N TYR A 276 15.64 -7.46 19.75
CA TYR A 276 16.65 -7.54 18.70
C TYR A 276 16.30 -6.64 17.52
N PHE A 277 15.03 -6.64 17.09
CA PHE A 277 14.54 -5.87 15.95
C PHE A 277 14.26 -4.40 16.27
N ALA A 278 13.98 -4.07 17.54
CA ALA A 278 13.81 -2.70 18.01
C ALA A 278 15.12 -1.90 18.09
N GLN A 279 16.29 -2.53 17.88
CA GLN A 279 17.58 -1.84 17.92
C GLN A 279 17.84 -1.02 16.65
N VAL A 280 18.14 0.27 16.85
CA VAL A 280 18.58 1.18 15.79
C VAL A 280 20.10 1.08 15.64
N ASN A 281 20.58 0.92 14.41
CA ASN A 281 22.01 0.89 14.13
C ASN A 281 22.57 2.33 14.15
N GLN A 282 23.58 2.57 14.99
CA GLN A 282 24.20 3.90 15.17
C GLN A 282 25.02 4.35 13.96
N HIS A 283 25.56 3.43 13.16
CA HIS A 283 26.36 3.78 11.98
C HIS A 283 25.50 4.30 10.83
N PHE A 284 24.38 3.60 10.57
CA PHE A 284 23.45 3.94 9.50
C PHE A 284 22.28 4.82 9.96
N MET A 285 22.15 5.07 11.28
CA MET A 285 21.06 5.84 11.89
C MET A 285 19.66 5.32 11.50
N MET A 286 19.53 4.01 11.31
CA MET A 286 18.29 3.37 10.85
C MET A 286 18.11 1.97 11.45
N PRO A 287 16.87 1.43 11.52
CA PRO A 287 16.60 0.10 12.05
C PRO A 287 16.97 -1.00 11.04
N LEU A 288 18.28 -1.19 10.81
CA LEU A 288 18.82 -2.10 9.80
C LEU A 288 18.32 -3.54 9.97
N ARG A 289 18.21 -4.03 11.21
CA ARG A 289 17.74 -5.39 11.50
C ARG A 289 16.28 -5.59 11.11
N ALA A 290 15.44 -4.59 11.36
CA ALA A 290 14.04 -4.60 10.97
C ALA A 290 13.90 -4.57 9.44
N MET A 291 14.73 -3.77 8.75
CA MET A 291 14.77 -3.74 7.28
C MET A 291 15.18 -5.09 6.68
N ILE A 292 16.22 -5.74 7.23
CA ILE A 292 16.64 -7.07 6.76
C ILE A 292 15.53 -8.10 6.97
N ALA A 293 14.86 -8.10 8.13
CA ALA A 293 13.73 -8.99 8.38
C ALA A 293 12.60 -8.76 7.37
N PHE A 294 12.26 -7.50 7.10
CA PHE A 294 11.26 -7.12 6.11
C PHE A 294 11.61 -7.66 4.71
N ILE A 295 12.87 -7.51 4.27
CA ILE A 295 13.34 -8.02 2.98
C ILE A 295 13.32 -9.55 2.92
N VAL A 296 13.75 -10.23 3.99
CA VAL A 296 13.73 -11.70 4.06
C VAL A 296 12.31 -12.24 3.92
N VAL A 297 11.32 -11.61 4.58
CA VAL A 297 9.93 -12.02 4.44
C VAL A 297 9.43 -11.77 3.01
N ASN A 298 9.79 -10.65 2.38
CA ASN A 298 9.50 -10.42 0.97
C ASN A 298 10.09 -11.52 0.08
N LEU A 299 11.36 -11.89 0.28
CA LEU A 299 12.00 -12.99 -0.48
C LEU A 299 11.25 -14.31 -0.36
N LEU A 300 10.74 -14.63 0.83
CA LEU A 300 9.92 -15.82 1.08
C LEU A 300 8.57 -15.75 0.37
N VAL A 301 7.92 -14.57 0.36
CA VAL A 301 6.67 -14.36 -0.39
C VAL A 301 6.91 -14.51 -1.89
N GLY A 302 8.06 -14.04 -2.40
CA GLY A 302 8.45 -14.22 -3.81
C GLY A 302 8.59 -15.67 -4.25
N LEU A 303 8.82 -16.63 -3.33
CA LEU A 303 8.90 -18.05 -3.68
C LEU A 303 7.56 -18.60 -4.23
N ILE A 304 6.43 -17.92 -3.98
CA ILE A 304 5.12 -18.30 -4.50
C ILE A 304 5.12 -18.35 -6.04
N VAL A 305 5.93 -17.51 -6.68
CA VAL A 305 6.09 -17.46 -8.15
C VAL A 305 6.58 -18.78 -8.72
N LEU A 306 7.34 -19.57 -7.96
CA LEU A 306 7.85 -20.86 -8.44
C LEU A 306 6.73 -21.89 -8.65
N GLY A 307 5.55 -21.67 -8.07
CA GLY A 307 4.43 -22.61 -8.12
C GLY A 307 3.16 -22.08 -8.79
N SER A 308 3.11 -20.81 -9.21
CA SER A 308 1.92 -20.22 -9.82
C SER A 308 2.24 -18.99 -10.67
N ASP A 309 1.77 -18.98 -11.92
CA ASP A 309 1.86 -17.84 -12.83
C ASP A 309 0.93 -16.67 -12.39
N LEU A 310 -0.07 -16.96 -11.55
CA LEU A 310 -1.00 -15.97 -11.00
C LEU A 310 -0.57 -15.46 -9.61
N ALA A 311 0.69 -15.70 -9.23
CA ALA A 311 1.26 -15.25 -7.95
C ALA A 311 1.14 -13.73 -7.76
N PHE A 312 1.34 -12.94 -8.82
CA PHE A 312 1.22 -11.48 -8.77
C PHE A 312 -0.16 -11.02 -8.27
N TYR A 313 -1.24 -11.56 -8.87
CA TYR A 313 -2.60 -11.21 -8.48
C TYR A 313 -2.92 -11.70 -7.07
N ALA A 314 -2.47 -12.90 -6.69
CA ALA A 314 -2.65 -13.44 -5.35
C ALA A 314 -2.01 -12.56 -4.28
N ILE A 315 -0.79 -12.07 -4.53
CA ILE A 315 -0.09 -11.16 -3.62
C ILE A 315 -0.89 -9.86 -3.48
N ILE A 316 -1.25 -9.22 -4.60
CA ILE A 316 -2.00 -7.96 -4.61
C ILE A 316 -3.35 -8.09 -3.89
N SER A 317 -4.11 -9.15 -4.14
CA SER A 317 -5.41 -9.34 -3.49
C SER A 317 -5.26 -9.56 -2.00
N GLY A 318 -4.30 -10.39 -1.57
CA GLY A 318 -4.00 -10.64 -0.18
C GLY A 318 -3.62 -9.36 0.57
N GLY A 319 -2.64 -8.61 0.03
CA GLY A 319 -2.20 -7.34 0.61
C GLY A 319 -3.26 -6.26 0.58
N GLY A 320 -4.05 -6.19 -0.49
CA GLY A 320 -5.14 -5.22 -0.62
C GLY A 320 -6.22 -5.41 0.42
N VAL A 321 -6.62 -6.65 0.69
CA VAL A 321 -7.58 -6.96 1.77
C VAL A 321 -7.00 -6.56 3.12
N THR A 322 -5.73 -6.89 3.41
CA THR A 322 -5.13 -6.55 4.70
C THR A 322 -5.00 -5.04 4.90
N LEU A 323 -4.57 -4.28 3.88
CA LEU A 323 -4.56 -2.82 3.92
C LEU A 323 -5.97 -2.25 4.13
N GLN A 324 -6.97 -2.82 3.45
CA GLN A 324 -8.32 -2.34 3.61
C GLN A 324 -8.84 -2.54 5.03
N VAL A 325 -8.53 -3.69 5.65
CA VAL A 325 -8.84 -3.97 7.05
C VAL A 325 -8.14 -2.97 7.97
N SER A 326 -6.85 -2.69 7.74
CA SER A 326 -6.09 -1.76 8.59
C SER A 326 -6.60 -0.32 8.51
N TYR A 327 -7.10 0.11 7.34
CA TYR A 327 -7.78 1.40 7.20
C TYR A 327 -9.13 1.43 7.91
N CYS A 328 -9.90 0.34 7.86
CA CYS A 328 -11.26 0.28 8.38
C CYS A 328 -11.33 0.32 9.90
N VAL A 329 -10.49 -0.47 10.59
CA VAL A 329 -10.58 -0.67 12.03
C VAL A 329 -10.56 0.65 12.83
N PRO A 330 -9.61 1.59 12.63
CA PRO A 330 -9.62 2.86 13.37
C PRO A 330 -10.83 3.72 13.00
N ILE A 331 -11.25 3.75 11.73
CA ILE A 331 -12.43 4.50 11.28
C ILE A 331 -13.70 3.96 11.95
N LEU A 332 -13.86 2.63 11.99
CA LEU A 332 -14.98 1.95 12.62
C LEU A 332 -15.04 2.24 14.11
N CYS A 333 -13.90 2.18 14.81
CA CYS A 333 -13.84 2.52 16.24
C CYS A 333 -14.33 3.96 16.52
N VAL A 334 -13.95 4.92 15.68
CA VAL A 334 -14.39 6.32 15.80
C VAL A 334 -15.86 6.49 15.45
N VAL A 335 -16.38 5.77 14.45
CA VAL A 335 -17.81 5.81 14.12
C VAL A 335 -18.66 5.25 15.27
N LEU A 336 -18.24 4.12 15.87
CA LEU A 336 -18.97 3.47 16.96
C LEU A 336 -18.93 4.25 18.27
N LYS A 337 -17.77 4.80 18.67
CA LYS A 337 -17.67 5.65 19.88
C LYS A 337 -18.18 7.07 19.68
N GLY A 338 -18.18 7.52 18.44
CA GLY A 338 -18.57 8.84 18.02
C GLY A 338 -17.45 9.87 17.99
N ARG A 339 -17.49 10.73 16.97
CA ARG A 339 -16.44 11.71 16.63
C ARG A 339 -16.28 12.84 17.65
N GLN A 340 -17.27 13.05 18.53
CA GLN A 340 -17.24 14.09 19.55
C GLN A 340 -16.18 13.83 20.65
N HIS A 341 -15.72 12.58 20.76
CA HIS A 341 -14.66 12.17 21.69
C HIS A 341 -13.25 12.40 21.14
N LEU A 342 -13.12 12.77 19.85
CA LEU A 342 -11.83 13.15 19.30
C LEU A 342 -11.37 14.48 19.92
N PRO A 343 -10.06 14.64 20.21
CA PRO A 343 -9.51 15.90 20.66
C PRO A 343 -9.74 17.02 19.62
N PRO A 344 -9.60 18.30 20.01
CA PRO A 344 -9.66 19.42 19.08
C PRO A 344 -8.76 19.19 17.86
N ARG A 345 -9.24 19.53 16.67
CA ARG A 345 -8.58 19.25 15.38
C ARG A 345 -8.02 20.55 14.77
N PRO A 346 -6.83 21.00 15.21
CA PRO A 346 -6.36 22.36 14.91
C PRO A 346 -5.90 22.57 13.46
N HIS A 347 -5.44 21.52 12.75
CA HIS A 347 -4.82 21.68 11.44
C HIS A 347 -5.60 21.03 10.29
N PHE A 348 -6.32 19.93 10.55
CA PHE A 348 -7.17 19.27 9.56
C PHE A 348 -8.43 18.71 10.25
N ASP A 349 -9.58 19.30 9.92
CA ASP A 349 -10.89 18.91 10.47
C ASP A 349 -11.89 18.69 9.34
N LEU A 350 -12.50 17.50 9.29
CA LEU A 350 -13.59 17.18 8.34
C LEU A 350 -14.93 17.84 8.71
N GLY A 351 -15.00 18.49 9.86
CA GLY A 351 -16.15 19.19 10.39
C GLY A 351 -17.40 18.30 10.43
N ARG A 352 -18.50 18.85 9.91
CA ARG A 352 -19.82 18.18 9.84
C ARG A 352 -19.84 16.98 8.89
N TRP A 353 -18.98 16.98 7.88
CA TRP A 353 -18.91 15.91 6.88
C TRP A 353 -18.18 14.67 7.38
N GLY A 354 -17.45 14.78 8.49
CA GLY A 354 -16.60 13.71 8.96
C GLY A 354 -17.31 12.39 9.28
N TYR A 355 -18.57 12.42 9.74
CA TYR A 355 -19.35 11.17 9.90
C TYR A 355 -19.71 10.56 8.56
N ALA A 356 -20.19 11.37 7.61
CA ALA A 356 -20.54 10.89 6.27
C ALA A 356 -19.32 10.32 5.54
N VAL A 357 -18.17 11.00 5.61
CA VAL A 357 -16.90 10.53 5.02
C VAL A 357 -16.43 9.23 5.66
N ASN A 358 -16.54 9.08 6.99
CA ASN A 358 -16.17 7.83 7.67
C ASN A 358 -17.08 6.67 7.25
N ILE A 359 -18.41 6.87 7.23
CA ILE A 359 -19.36 5.83 6.84
C ILE A 359 -19.18 5.45 5.37
N ALA A 360 -19.05 6.43 4.48
CA ALA A 360 -18.79 6.19 3.07
C ALA A 360 -17.47 5.42 2.86
N SER A 361 -16.42 5.76 3.62
CA SER A 361 -15.15 5.04 3.59
C SER A 361 -15.31 3.59 4.02
N LEU A 362 -16.07 3.30 5.08
CA LEU A 362 -16.33 1.93 5.55
C LEU A 362 -17.13 1.12 4.52
N LEU A 363 -18.19 1.70 3.95
CA LEU A 363 -19.00 1.03 2.92
C LEU A 363 -18.17 0.73 1.67
N TRP A 364 -17.39 1.70 1.21
CA TRP A 364 -16.49 1.51 0.08
C TRP A 364 -15.47 0.41 0.36
N SER A 365 -14.90 0.40 1.57
CA SER A 365 -13.94 -0.62 1.99
C SER A 365 -14.53 -2.04 1.95
N ILE A 366 -15.81 -2.20 2.31
CA ILE A 366 -16.50 -3.49 2.22
C ILE A 366 -16.60 -3.93 0.76
N VAL A 367 -16.98 -3.02 -0.15
CA VAL A 367 -17.00 -3.30 -1.60
C VAL A 367 -15.61 -3.73 -2.09
N VAL A 368 -14.57 -3.06 -1.62
CA VAL A 368 -13.17 -3.37 -1.94
C VAL A 368 -12.77 -4.77 -1.49
N VAL A 369 -13.02 -5.11 -0.23
CA VAL A 369 -12.75 -6.46 0.29
C VAL A 369 -13.55 -7.52 -0.47
N LEU A 370 -14.81 -7.23 -0.82
CA LEU A 370 -15.64 -8.18 -1.56
C LEU A 370 -15.03 -8.54 -2.90
N PHE A 371 -14.68 -7.59 -3.76
CA PHE A 371 -14.13 -7.97 -5.06
C PHE A 371 -12.70 -8.51 -4.99
N TYR A 372 -11.88 -8.11 -4.00
CA TYR A 372 -10.54 -8.66 -3.83
C TYR A 372 -10.53 -10.12 -3.37
N VAL A 373 -11.65 -10.62 -2.85
CA VAL A 373 -11.78 -12.02 -2.43
C VAL A 373 -12.27 -12.92 -3.58
N PHE A 374 -12.87 -12.34 -4.61
CA PHE A 374 -13.42 -13.11 -5.73
C PHE A 374 -12.39 -13.33 -6.84
N PRO A 375 -12.49 -14.45 -7.59
CA PRO A 375 -11.60 -14.73 -8.71
C PRO A 375 -11.83 -13.75 -9.87
N GLN A 376 -10.73 -13.33 -10.50
CA GLN A 376 -10.75 -12.44 -11.66
C GLN A 376 -11.23 -13.15 -12.92
N TYR A 377 -10.93 -14.44 -13.07
CA TYR A 377 -11.29 -15.27 -14.22
C TYR A 377 -12.13 -16.47 -13.79
N VAL A 378 -13.09 -16.88 -14.62
CA VAL A 378 -13.92 -18.07 -14.44
C VAL A 378 -13.96 -18.90 -15.74
N PRO A 379 -14.09 -20.24 -15.67
CA PRO A 379 -14.38 -21.06 -14.49
C PRO A 379 -13.15 -21.40 -13.62
N VAL A 380 -13.32 -21.31 -12.30
CA VAL A 380 -12.34 -21.82 -11.31
C VAL A 380 -12.49 -23.34 -11.12
N ALA A 381 -13.69 -23.87 -11.36
CA ALA A 381 -13.96 -25.31 -11.28
C ALA A 381 -13.41 -26.02 -12.53
N GLY A 382 -12.11 -26.31 -12.52
CA GLY A 382 -11.38 -26.96 -13.61
C GLY A 382 -9.94 -26.50 -13.72
N ASP A 383 -9.64 -25.28 -13.25
CA ASP A 383 -8.32 -24.70 -13.24
C ASP A 383 -8.08 -23.97 -11.92
N ILE A 384 -7.40 -24.67 -10.99
CA ILE A 384 -7.11 -24.17 -9.63
C ILE A 384 -6.24 -22.91 -9.68
N ALA A 385 -5.50 -22.68 -10.79
CA ALA A 385 -4.71 -21.46 -10.95
C ALA A 385 -5.60 -20.21 -10.86
N ASN A 386 -6.82 -20.25 -11.40
CA ASN A 386 -7.77 -19.13 -11.40
C ASN A 386 -8.36 -18.80 -10.02
N MET A 387 -8.06 -19.59 -8.99
CA MET A 387 -8.56 -19.34 -7.64
C MET A 387 -7.90 -18.09 -7.04
N ASN A 388 -8.69 -17.22 -6.43
CA ASN A 388 -8.15 -16.09 -5.69
C ASN A 388 -7.68 -16.54 -4.29
N TRP A 389 -6.37 -16.49 -4.07
CA TRP A 389 -5.73 -16.93 -2.82
C TRP A 389 -5.74 -15.87 -1.71
N ALA A 390 -6.41 -14.73 -1.89
CA ALA A 390 -6.52 -13.67 -0.88
C ALA A 390 -7.00 -14.19 0.48
N ILE A 391 -8.02 -15.06 0.49
CA ILE A 391 -8.57 -15.64 1.74
C ILE A 391 -7.51 -16.51 2.42
N ALA A 392 -6.73 -17.28 1.66
CA ALA A 392 -5.70 -18.15 2.22
C ALA A 392 -4.56 -17.32 2.85
N ILE A 393 -4.15 -16.24 2.19
CA ILE A 393 -3.17 -15.30 2.73
C ILE A 393 -3.71 -14.63 4.00
N LEU A 394 -4.95 -14.13 3.96
CA LEU A 394 -5.61 -13.51 5.11
C LEU A 394 -5.74 -14.51 6.28
N ALA A 395 -6.15 -15.75 6.01
CA ALA A 395 -6.24 -16.81 6.99
C ALA A 395 -4.85 -17.11 7.58
N GLY A 396 -3.80 -17.18 6.77
CA GLY A 396 -2.43 -17.33 7.23
C GLY A 396 -2.00 -16.21 8.18
N VAL A 397 -2.29 -14.96 7.84
CA VAL A 397 -2.00 -13.79 8.70
C VAL A 397 -2.77 -13.84 10.01
N VAL A 398 -4.08 -14.14 9.95
CA VAL A 398 -4.93 -14.24 11.14
C VAL A 398 -4.51 -15.42 12.02
N LEU A 399 -4.13 -16.55 11.43
CA LEU A 399 -3.70 -17.74 12.16
C LEU A 399 -2.31 -17.56 12.78
N LEU A 400 -1.32 -17.07 12.03
CA LEU A 400 0.04 -16.85 12.55
C LEU A 400 0.06 -15.70 13.55
N GLY A 401 -0.57 -14.58 13.21
CA GLY A 401 -0.71 -13.42 14.09
C GLY A 401 -1.53 -13.76 15.34
N GLY A 402 -2.65 -14.47 15.18
CA GLY A 402 -3.51 -14.93 16.26
C GLY A 402 -2.88 -16.00 17.15
N ALA A 403 -2.13 -16.94 16.58
CA ALA A 403 -1.37 -17.93 17.35
C ALA A 403 -0.29 -17.24 18.19
N TYR A 404 0.48 -16.32 17.62
CA TYR A 404 1.46 -15.55 18.39
C TYR A 404 0.79 -14.70 19.47
N TRP A 405 -0.37 -14.10 19.18
CA TRP A 405 -1.17 -13.37 20.17
C TRP A 405 -1.56 -14.25 21.35
N ILE A 406 -2.08 -15.44 21.10
CA ILE A 406 -2.52 -16.37 22.15
C ILE A 406 -1.33 -16.89 22.97
N LEU A 407 -0.21 -17.20 22.31
CA LEU A 407 0.98 -17.78 22.95
C LEU A 407 1.76 -16.77 23.78
N LYS A 408 2.00 -15.57 23.25
CA LYS A 408 2.97 -14.62 23.84
C LYS A 408 2.51 -13.16 23.75
N GLY A 409 1.89 -12.75 22.65
CA GLY A 409 1.46 -11.36 22.43
C GLY A 409 0.52 -10.83 23.51
N ARG A 410 -0.45 -11.62 23.99
CA ARG A 410 -1.38 -11.22 25.05
C ARG A 410 -0.69 -10.86 26.39
N HIS A 411 0.54 -11.33 26.59
CA HIS A 411 1.31 -11.19 27.84
C HIS A 411 2.48 -10.20 27.74
N GLU A 412 2.89 -9.82 26.52
CA GLU A 412 4.02 -8.91 26.31
C GLU A 412 3.68 -7.63 25.54
N TYR A 413 2.70 -7.67 24.63
CA TYR A 413 2.34 -6.55 23.77
C TYR A 413 1.68 -5.43 24.58
N LEU A 414 2.31 -4.25 24.58
CA LEU A 414 1.89 -3.06 25.33
C LEU A 414 1.72 -3.26 26.86
N ILE A 415 2.34 -4.30 27.44
CA ILE A 415 2.27 -4.57 28.89
C ILE A 415 3.42 -3.89 29.65
N PHE A 416 4.61 -3.84 29.05
CA PHE A 416 5.80 -3.21 29.64
C PHE A 416 6.17 -1.88 28.99
N THR A 417 5.78 -1.68 27.73
CA THR A 417 6.03 -0.46 26.95
C THR A 417 4.81 0.46 27.02
N ASN A 418 4.57 1.10 28.17
CA ASN A 418 3.65 2.24 28.27
C ASN A 418 4.32 3.57 27.85
N THR A 419 5.58 3.52 27.39
CA THR A 419 6.35 4.72 27.03
C THR A 419 5.80 5.45 25.82
N VAL A 420 5.08 4.83 24.87
CA VAL A 420 4.55 5.57 23.70
C VAL A 420 3.43 6.55 24.08
N LEU A 421 2.64 6.24 25.11
CA LEU A 421 1.65 7.16 25.67
C LEU A 421 2.30 8.20 26.59
N ASP A 422 3.44 7.89 27.21
CA ASP A 422 4.14 8.78 28.14
C ASP A 422 5.23 9.66 27.46
N GLU A 423 5.74 9.29 26.27
CA GLU A 423 6.78 10.01 25.50
C GLU A 423 6.20 10.87 24.36
N ASN A 424 5.04 10.51 23.80
CA ASN A 424 4.35 11.35 22.82
C ASN A 424 3.55 12.44 23.54
N VAL A 425 4.21 13.56 23.80
CA VAL A 425 3.60 14.80 24.25
C VAL A 425 2.82 15.43 23.10
N VAL A 426 1.52 15.63 23.28
CA VAL A 426 0.71 16.48 22.41
C VAL A 426 0.64 17.87 23.04
N TYR A 427 1.04 18.89 22.29
CA TYR A 427 0.93 20.28 22.72
C TYR A 427 -0.53 20.73 22.63
N HIS A 428 -1.15 21.01 23.78
CA HIS A 428 -2.50 21.56 23.91
C HIS A 428 -2.43 22.99 24.46
N GLY A 429 -2.20 23.99 23.61
CA GLY A 429 -1.95 25.36 24.08
C GLY A 429 -0.69 25.40 24.97
N ASP A 430 -0.79 25.92 26.20
CA ASP A 430 0.31 25.92 27.19
C ASP A 430 0.45 24.59 27.96
N ALA A 431 -0.43 23.60 27.73
CA ALA A 431 -0.40 22.32 28.43
C ALA A 431 0.20 21.19 27.57
N VAL A 432 1.20 20.51 28.15
CA VAL A 432 1.81 19.28 27.63
C VAL A 432 0.95 18.11 28.11
N LEU A 433 0.15 17.51 27.23
CA LEU A 433 -0.65 16.33 27.55
C LEU A 433 0.02 15.07 26.98
N THR A 434 0.21 14.07 27.84
CA THR A 434 0.72 12.77 27.41
C THR A 434 -0.37 12.01 26.65
N GLY A 435 0.00 11.19 25.67
CA GLY A 435 -0.91 10.25 25.02
C GLY A 435 -1.73 9.43 26.03
N ARG A 436 -1.20 9.18 27.23
CA ARG A 436 -1.88 8.48 28.34
C ARG A 436 -3.03 9.29 28.93
N GLU A 437 -2.83 10.59 29.14
CA GLU A 437 -3.87 11.51 29.59
C GLU A 437 -4.97 11.65 28.55
N ILE A 438 -4.61 11.67 27.26
CA ILE A 438 -5.57 11.66 26.15
C ILE A 438 -6.33 10.34 26.11
N ALA A 439 -5.66 9.20 26.22
CA ALA A 439 -6.28 7.87 26.22
C ALA A 439 -7.17 7.63 27.46
N ALA A 440 -6.85 8.26 28.60
CA ALA A 440 -7.63 8.21 29.85
C ALA A 440 -8.83 9.17 29.83
N THR A 441 -8.72 10.32 29.16
CA THR A 441 -9.90 11.17 28.86
C THR A 441 -10.76 10.55 27.75
N PHE A 442 -10.24 9.61 26.97
CA PHE A 442 -10.94 8.89 25.89
C PHE A 442 -11.99 7.90 26.42
N GLY A 443 -13.12 8.41 26.91
CA GLY A 443 -14.25 7.61 27.39
C GLY A 443 -14.92 8.14 28.65
N GLN A 444 -14.43 9.24 29.24
CA GLN A 444 -15.10 9.90 30.34
C GLN A 444 -16.04 11.00 29.81
N PRO A 445 -17.28 11.11 30.30
CA PRO A 445 -18.13 12.25 29.99
C PRO A 445 -17.41 13.53 30.45
N LYS A 446 -17.44 14.58 29.63
CA LYS A 446 -16.90 15.90 29.99
C LYS A 446 -17.52 16.34 31.31
N THR A 447 -16.78 16.24 32.40
CA THR A 447 -17.12 16.97 33.61
C THR A 447 -16.80 18.43 33.32
N GLU A 448 -17.83 19.20 32.98
CA GLU A 448 -17.79 20.65 33.10
C GLU A 448 -17.36 20.97 34.54
N LYS A 449 -16.09 21.36 34.72
CA LYS A 449 -15.71 22.04 35.95
C LYS A 449 -16.37 23.42 35.88
N PRO A 450 -17.22 23.80 36.83
CA PRO A 450 -17.72 25.16 36.90
C PRO A 450 -16.53 26.07 37.16
N VAL A 451 -16.34 27.05 36.28
CA VAL A 451 -15.46 28.19 36.56
C VAL A 451 -16.11 28.95 37.71
N GLY A 452 -15.57 28.74 38.92
CA GLY A 452 -16.02 29.40 40.14
C GLY A 452 -15.30 30.73 40.33
N SER A 453 -16.12 31.76 40.50
CA SER A 453 -15.89 33.14 41.03
C SER A 453 -14.88 34.04 40.35
#